data_AF-A0A225M6S0-F1
#
_entry.id   AF-A0A225M6S0-F1
#
_cell.length_a   1.000
_cell.length_b   1.000
_cell.length_c   1.000
_cell.angle_alpha   90.00
_cell.angle_beta   90.00
_cell.angle_gamma   90.00
#
_symmetry.space_group_name_H-M   'P 1'
#
loop_
_entity.id
_entity.type
_entity.pdbx_description
1 polymer ?
#
loop_
_entity_poly.entity_id
_entity_poly.type
_entity_poly.pdbx_seq_one_letter_code
_entity_poly.pdbx_strand_id
1 'polypeptide(L)' 'MDQQVTREPTFGERAVGLTFNPGGSASVHLLKSRAAAFIDEANKLRHETDDPEVARMCNIAITEAQSAQMWAVKAATWRG' A
#
# COMPACT_ATOMS: atom_id res chain seq x y z
N MET A 1 16.75 -20.89 18.29
CA MET A 1 15.36 -20.43 18.05
C MET A 1 15.48 -19.00 17.59
N ASP A 2 15.42 -18.78 16.28
CA ASP A 2 15.51 -17.43 15.72
C ASP A 2 14.23 -16.67 16.08
N GLN A 3 14.37 -15.64 16.92
CA GLN A 3 13.30 -14.68 17.14
C GLN A 3 13.11 -13.92 15.83
N GLN A 4 12.06 -14.26 15.07
CA GLN A 4 11.57 -13.41 13.99
C GLN A 4 11.06 -12.12 14.62
N VAL A 5 11.88 -11.08 14.57
CA VAL A 5 11.46 -9.73 14.92
C VAL A 5 10.44 -9.29 13.87
N THR A 6 9.16 -9.41 14.19
CA THR A 6 8.09 -8.90 13.34
C THR A 6 8.13 -7.38 13.44
N ARG A 7 8.74 -6.71 12.45
CA ARG A 7 8.71 -5.24 12.38
C ARG A 7 7.27 -4.77 12.27
N GLU A 8 6.98 -3.60 12.83
CA GLU A 8 5.69 -2.96 12.61
C GLU A 8 5.54 -2.58 11.13
N PRO A 9 4.37 -2.86 10.52
CA PRO A 9 4.12 -2.48 9.13
C PRO A 9 4.00 -0.96 9.00
N THR A 10 4.48 -0.41 7.89
CA THR A 10 4.35 1.03 7.58
C THR A 10 2.89 1.43 7.34
N PHE A 11 2.62 2.72 7.17
CA PHE A 11 1.27 3.19 6.88
C PHE A 11 0.73 2.57 5.58
N GLY A 12 1.53 2.61 4.50
CA GLY A 12 1.20 2.05 3.21
C GLY A 12 1.01 0.54 3.26
N GLU A 13 1.84 -0.19 4.01
CA GLU A 13 1.71 -1.64 4.13
C GLU A 13 0.44 -2.08 4.84
N ARG A 14 0.02 -1.32 5.86
CA ARG A 14 -1.28 -1.51 6.50
C ARG A 14 -2.41 -1.15 5.54
N ALA A 15 -2.29 -0.04 4.81
CA ALA A 15 -3.30 0.47 3.88
C ALA A 15 -3.64 -0.53 2.76
N VAL A 16 -2.68 -1.33 2.30
CA VAL A 16 -2.88 -2.34 1.23
C VAL A 16 -3.03 -3.78 1.76
N GLY A 17 -2.94 -3.96 3.09
CA GLY A 17 -2.90 -5.28 3.72
C GLY A 17 -1.81 -6.17 3.14
N LEU A 18 -0.55 -5.74 3.20
CA LEU A 18 0.58 -6.41 2.52
C LEU A 18 0.73 -7.89 2.90
N THR A 19 0.45 -8.25 4.16
CA THR A 19 0.53 -9.62 4.68
C THR A 19 -0.66 -10.51 4.30
N PHE A 20 -1.76 -9.92 3.83
CA PHE A 20 -2.93 -10.68 3.37
C PHE A 20 -2.71 -11.17 1.92
N ASN A 21 -2.04 -12.32 1.78
CA ASN A 21 -1.81 -12.99 0.50
C ASN A 21 -1.99 -14.51 0.66
N PRO A 22 -3.23 -15.01 0.91
CA PRO A 22 -3.48 -16.41 1.23
C PRO A 22 -3.06 -17.38 0.11
N GLY A 23 -3.05 -16.92 -1.14
CA GLY A 23 -2.59 -17.73 -2.29
C GLY A 23 -1.06 -17.68 -2.52
N GLY A 24 -0.31 -16.93 -1.70
CA GLY A 24 1.14 -16.81 -1.85
C GLY A 24 1.61 -16.24 -3.19
N SER A 25 0.75 -15.51 -3.92
CA SER A 25 1.07 -15.02 -5.26
C SER A 25 2.16 -13.97 -5.20
N ALA A 26 3.29 -14.22 -5.88
CA ALA A 26 4.39 -13.27 -6.01
C ALA A 26 3.92 -11.96 -6.67
N SER A 27 3.04 -12.05 -7.68
CA SER A 27 2.48 -10.89 -8.36
C SER A 27 1.61 -10.03 -7.41
N VAL A 28 0.77 -10.66 -6.59
CA VAL A 28 -0.04 -9.94 -5.59
C VAL A 28 0.85 -9.23 -4.57
N HIS A 29 1.88 -9.93 -4.07
CA HIS A 29 2.82 -9.34 -3.12
C HIS A 29 3.57 -8.14 -3.73
N LEU A 30 4.05 -8.27 -4.97
CA LEU A 30 4.74 -7.20 -5.68
C LEU A 30 3.84 -5.99 -5.93
N LEU A 31 2.60 -6.21 -6.39
CA LEU A 31 1.61 -5.14 -6.60
C LEU A 31 1.31 -4.38 -5.30
N LYS A 32 1.07 -5.11 -4.21
CA LYS A 32 0.84 -4.52 -2.89
C LYS A 32 2.07 -3.77 -2.38
N SER A 33 3.27 -4.34 -2.52
CA SER A 33 4.52 -3.69 -2.07
C SER A 33 4.77 -2.36 -2.77
N ARG A 34 4.53 -2.30 -4.09
CA ARG A 34 4.69 -1.06 -4.87
C ARG A 34 3.65 -0.01 -4.50
N ALA A 35 2.40 -0.42 -4.32
CA ALA A 35 1.35 0.48 -3.85
C ALA A 35 1.62 1.00 -2.43
N ALA A 36 2.09 0.14 -1.52
CA ALA A 36 2.48 0.52 -0.17
C ALA A 36 3.59 1.58 -0.19
N ALA A 37 4.66 1.36 -0.96
CA ALA A 37 5.76 2.31 -1.06
C ALA A 37 5.31 3.68 -1.59
N PHE A 38 4.43 3.70 -2.61
CA PHE A 38 3.84 4.94 -3.11
C PHE A 38 2.99 5.65 -2.04
N ILE A 39 2.16 4.90 -1.32
CA ILE A 39 1.31 5.44 -0.25
C ILE A 39 2.15 5.97 0.92
N ASP A 40 3.26 5.31 1.27
CA ASP A 40 4.17 5.78 2.31
C ASP A 40 4.79 7.11 1.94
N GLU A 41 5.23 7.29 0.69
CA GLU A 41 5.79 8.56 0.22
C GLU A 41 4.73 9.67 0.21
N ALA A 42 3.52 9.39 -0.29
CA ALA A 42 2.42 10.35 -0.26
C ALA A 42 2.01 10.71 1.19
N ASN A 43 2.03 9.74 2.09
CA ASN A 43 1.73 9.97 3.50
C ASN A 43 2.81 10.81 4.19
N LYS A 44 4.08 10.58 3.87
CA LYS A 44 5.19 11.39 4.34
C LYS A 44 5.02 12.85 3.89
N LEU A 45 4.80 13.08 2.59
CA LEU A 45 4.59 14.43 2.04
C LEU A 45 3.39 15.14 2.70
N ARG A 46 2.30 14.42 2.95
CA ARG A 46 1.12 14.94 3.65
C ARG A 46 1.44 15.46 5.06
N HIS A 47 2.42 14.86 5.75
CA HIS A 47 2.81 15.24 7.10
C HIS A 47 3.95 16.26 7.16
N GLU A 48 4.69 16.46 6.06
CA GLU A 48 5.78 17.43 5.96
C GLU A 48 5.33 18.80 5.44
N THR A 49 4.12 18.89 4.89
CA THR A 49 3.57 20.14 4.33
C THR A 49 2.68 20.88 5.33
N ASP A 50 2.79 22.21 5.35
CA ASP A 50 1.82 23.11 6.00
C ASP A 50 0.74 23.62 5.01
N ASP A 51 0.92 23.38 3.71
CA ASP A 51 -0.06 23.75 2.67
C ASP A 51 -1.25 22.75 2.68
N PRO A 52 -2.48 23.21 2.98
CA PRO A 52 -3.66 22.36 3.05
C PRO A 52 -4.03 21.74 1.71
N GLU A 53 -3.73 22.39 0.57
CA GLU A 53 -4.02 21.83 -0.75
C GLU A 53 -3.06 20.69 -1.10
N VAL A 54 -1.78 20.78 -0.70
CA VAL A 54 -0.82 19.68 -0.86
C VAL A 54 -1.27 18.47 -0.03
N ALA A 55 -1.69 18.69 1.22
CA ALA A 55 -2.22 17.62 2.07
C ALA A 55 -3.48 16.98 1.47
N ARG A 56 -4.39 17.79 0.89
CA ARG A 56 -5.60 17.32 0.19
C ARG A 56 -5.23 16.45 -1.02
N MET A 57 -4.28 16.88 -1.85
CA MET A 57 -3.81 16.10 -2.99
C MET A 57 -3.19 14.77 -2.57
N CYS A 58 -2.39 14.74 -1.49
CA CYS A 58 -1.83 13.51 -0.95
C CYS A 58 -2.92 12.54 -0.48
N ASN A 59 -3.97 13.03 0.20
CA ASN A 59 -5.10 12.20 0.63
C ASN A 59 -5.82 11.55 -0.56
N ILE A 60 -6.03 12.31 -1.65
CA ILE A 60 -6.63 11.79 -2.88
C ILE A 60 -5.72 10.73 -3.50
N ALA A 61 -4.43 11.02 -3.64
CA ALA A 61 -3.47 10.07 -4.21
C ALA A 61 -3.41 8.75 -3.43
N ILE A 62 -3.45 8.79 -2.10
CA ILE A 62 -3.50 7.59 -1.24
C ILE A 62 -4.76 6.77 -1.52
N THR A 63 -5.92 7.43 -1.57
CA THR A 63 -7.22 6.77 -1.79
C THR A 63 -7.28 6.10 -3.17
N GLU A 64 -6.84 6.81 -4.20
CA GLU A 64 -6.80 6.29 -5.56
C GLU A 64 -5.77 5.16 -5.72
N ALA A 65 -4.62 5.24 -5.04
CA ALA A 65 -3.62 4.17 -5.04
C ALA A 65 -4.16 2.88 -4.40
N GLN A 66 -4.90 2.97 -3.28
CA GLN A 66 -5.56 1.81 -2.67
C GLN A 66 -6.59 1.19 -3.63
N SER A 67 -7.41 2.03 -4.27
CA SER A 67 -8.41 1.59 -5.25
C SER A 67 -7.77 0.88 -6.45
N ALA A 68 -6.73 1.50 -7.04
CA ALA A 68 -5.99 0.92 -8.16
C ALA A 68 -5.32 -0.41 -7.77
N GLN A 69 -4.71 -0.49 -6.59
CA GLN A 69 -4.10 -1.72 -6.08
C GLN A 69 -5.12 -2.85 -5.95
N MET A 70 -6.33 -2.56 -5.46
CA MET A 70 -7.39 -3.56 -5.32
C MET A 70 -7.84 -4.13 -6.68
N TRP A 71 -8.02 -3.27 -7.69
CA TRP A 71 -8.32 -3.71 -9.05
C TRP A 71 -7.17 -4.51 -9.67
N ALA A 72 -5.92 -4.10 -9.46
CA ALA A 72 -4.75 -4.83 -9.95
C ALA A 72 -4.63 -6.22 -9.31
N VAL A 73 -4.90 -6.35 -8.00
CA VAL A 73 -4.93 -7.65 -7.32
C VAL A 73 -6.06 -8.52 -7.83
N LYS A 74 -7.27 -7.96 -8.01
CA LYS A 74 -8.39 -8.68 -8.62
C LYS A 74 -8.02 -9.24 -10.00
N ALA A 75 -7.40 -8.44 -10.84
CA ALA A 75 -6.92 -8.88 -12.16
C ALA A 75 -5.86 -9.98 -12.03
N ALA A 76 -4.89 -9.82 -11.12
CA ALA A 76 -3.83 -10.80 -10.88
C ALA A 76 -4.33 -12.15 -10.34
N THR A 77 -5.52 -12.18 -9.73
CA THR A 77 -6.14 -13.40 -9.19
C THR A 77 -7.35 -13.87 -10.00
N TRP A 78 -7.65 -13.23 -11.13
CA TRP A 78 -8.82 -13.55 -11.96
C TRP A 78 -8.69 -14.94 -12.58
N ARG A 79 -9.76 -15.74 -12.55
CA ARG A 79 -9.77 -17.12 -13.07
C ARG A 79 -10.80 -17.38 -14.18
N GLY A 80 -11.50 -16.35 -14.65
CA GLY A 80 -12.63 -16.49 -15.58
C GLY A 80 -13.95 -16.58 -14.84
#